data_AF-A0A1X1RIE1-F1
#
_entry.id   AF-A0A1X1RIE1-F1
#
_cell.length_a   1.000
_cell.length_b   1.000
_cell.length_c   1.000
_cell.angle_alpha   90.00
_cell.angle_beta   90.00
_cell.angle_gamma   90.00
#
_symmetry.space_group_name_H-M   'P 1'
#
loop_
_entity.id
_entity.type
_entity.pdbx_description
1 polymer ?
#
loop_
_entity_poly.entity_id
_entity_poly.type
_entity_poly.pdbx_seq_one_letter_code
_entity_poly.pdbx_strand_id
1 'polypeptide(L)' 'MPPQSRRDPGPTHNELTLTPVQGGTLATLLVFYPSNELREQILSTGMVDGMEAGYARLEALTGW' A
#
# COMPACT_ATOMS: atom_id res chain seq x y z
N MET A 1 -18.87 8.77 13.01
CA MET A 1 -17.50 8.38 13.41
C MET A 1 -17.39 6.88 13.13
N PRO A 2 -16.59 6.43 12.15
CA PRO A 2 -16.50 4.99 11.88
C PRO A 2 -15.94 4.28 13.12
N PRO A 3 -16.41 3.06 13.43
CA PRO A 3 -16.05 2.33 14.62
C PRO A 3 -14.55 2.03 14.63
N GLN A 4 -13.93 2.28 15.79
CA GLN A 4 -12.57 1.89 16.09
C GLN A 4 -12.48 0.36 16.04
N SER A 5 -12.15 -0.22 14.89
CA SER A 5 -11.88 -1.64 14.82
C SER A 5 -10.73 -1.92 13.88
N ARG A 6 -9.72 -2.61 14.45
CA ARG A 6 -8.57 -3.26 13.81
C ARG A 6 -7.26 -2.47 13.81
N ARG A 7 -6.70 -2.26 15.01
CA ARG A 7 -5.25 -2.25 15.22
C ARG A 7 -4.86 -3.58 15.86
N ASP A 8 -4.96 -4.67 15.10
CA ASP A 8 -4.28 -5.89 15.55
C ASP A 8 -2.77 -5.63 15.43
N PRO A 9 -1.95 -5.90 16.45
CA PRO A 9 -0.54 -5.51 16.50
C PRO A 9 0.34 -6.47 15.69
N GLY A 10 -0.17 -6.98 14.56
CA GLY A 10 0.67 -7.68 13.59
C GLY A 10 1.87 -6.79 13.20
N PRO A 11 3.00 -7.37 12.76
CA PRO A 11 4.23 -6.63 12.52
C PRO A 11 4.09 -5.55 11.42
N THR A 12 3.03 -5.56 10.63
CA THR A 12 2.68 -4.52 9.66
C THR A 12 1.17 -4.57 9.38
N HIS A 13 0.50 -3.42 9.26
CA HIS A 13 -0.91 -3.30 8.89
C HIS A 13 -1.05 -2.46 7.62
N ASN A 14 -1.83 -2.94 6.65
CA ASN A 14 -2.01 -2.28 5.35
C ASN A 14 -3.46 -1.84 5.18
N GLU A 15 -3.66 -0.58 4.82
CA GLU A 15 -4.97 -0.02 4.47
C GLU A 15 -4.97 0.43 3.02
N LEU A 16 -5.79 -0.23 2.19
CA LEU A 16 -5.98 0.11 0.79
C LEU A 16 -7.32 0.82 0.59
N THR A 17 -7.28 2.03 0.06
CA THR A 17 -8.46 2.78 -0.39
C THR A 17 -8.45 2.87 -1.91
N LEU A 18 -9.56 2.49 -2.54
CA LEU A 18 -9.78 2.61 -3.98
C LEU A 18 -10.83 3.70 -4.23
N THR A 19 -10.42 4.78 -4.87
CA THR A 19 -11.27 5.94 -5.11
C THR A 19 -11.50 6.10 -6.61
N PRO A 20 -12.76 6.10 -7.09
CA PRO A 20 -13.05 6.41 -8.48
C PRO A 20 -12.55 7.82 -8.82
N VAL A 21 -11.87 7.96 -9.96
CA VAL A 21 -11.44 9.26 -10.51
C VAL A 21 -11.79 9.33 -11.99
N GLN A 22 -11.75 10.52 -12.58
CA GLN A 22 -11.93 10.64 -14.03
C GLN A 22 -10.81 9.86 -14.73
N GLY A 23 -11.21 8.90 -15.58
CA GLY A 23 -10.24 8.09 -16.30
C GLY A 23 -9.52 7.06 -15.42
N GLY A 24 -10.15 6.54 -14.36
CA GLY A 24 -9.60 5.35 -13.68
C GLY A 24 -9.98 5.22 -12.21
N THR A 25 -9.12 4.52 -11.48
CA THR A 25 -9.23 4.34 -10.02
C THR A 25 -7.91 4.76 -9.38
N LEU A 26 -7.96 5.68 -8.43
CA LEU A 26 -6.82 6.01 -7.58
C LEU A 26 -6.71 4.96 -6.47
N ALA A 27 -5.59 4.23 -6.43
CA ALA A 27 -5.24 3.34 -5.33
C ALA A 27 -4.35 4.07 -4.32
N THR A 28 -4.81 4.20 -3.08
CA THR A 28 -4.04 4.74 -1.95
C THR A 28 -3.74 3.62 -0.96
N LEU A 29 -2.47 3.25 -0.81
CA LEU A 29 -2.02 2.26 0.17
C LEU A 29 -1.31 2.97 1.32
N LEU A 30 -1.86 2.84 2.53
CA LEU A 30 -1.21 3.28 3.77
C LEU A 30 -0.69 2.07 4.52
N VAL A 31 0.63 2.03 4.74
CA VAL A 31 1.31 0.94 5.44
C VAL A 31 1.77 1.41 6.81
N PHE A 32 1.26 0.77 7.85
CA PHE A 32 1.57 1.06 9.24
C PHE A 32 2.63 0.09 9.75
N TYR A 33 3.75 0.67 10.18
CA TYR A 33 4.83 -0.07 10.83
C TYR A 33 4.83 0.17 12.34
N PRO A 34 5.19 -0.84 13.15
CA PRO A 34 5.35 -0.74 14.59
C PRO A 34 6.39 0.28 15.05
N SER A 35 7.43 0.52 14.23
CA SER A 35 8.49 1.49 14.53
C SER A 35 9.08 2.10 13.27
N ASN A 36 9.78 3.24 13.44
CA ASN A 36 10.49 3.90 12.37
C ASN A 36 11.66 3.05 11.87
N GLU A 37 12.38 2.38 12.77
CA GLU A 37 13.52 1.53 12.44
C GLU A 37 13.09 0.37 11.54
N LEU A 38 11.97 -0.28 11.86
CA LEU A 38 11.42 -1.35 11.02
C LEU A 38 10.96 -0.81 9.67
N ARG A 39 10.32 0.37 9.63
CA ARG A 39 9.97 1.04 8.36
C ARG A 39 11.20 1.25 7.50
N GLU A 40 12.28 1.81 8.05
CA GLU A 40 13.52 2.07 7.32
C GLU A 40 14.19 0.77 6.84
N GLN A 41 14.21 -0.27 7.68
CA GLN A 41 14.72 -1.59 7.27
C GLN A 41 13.96 -2.13 6.06
N ILE A 42 12.62 -2.08 6.08
CA ILE A 42 11.81 -2.59 4.97
C ILE A 42 11.98 -1.71 3.72
N LEU A 43 12.04 -0.38 3.86
CA LEU A 43 12.33 0.52 2.74
C LEU A 43 13.68 0.21 2.09
N SER A 44 14.69 -0.16 2.88
CA SER A 44 16.02 -0.53 2.37
C SER A 44 16.04 -1.84 1.56
N THR A 45 14.98 -2.66 1.62
CA THR A 45 14.91 -3.92 0.85
C THR A 45 14.64 -3.72 -0.64
N GLY A 46 14.43 -2.47 -1.09
CA GLY A 46 13.97 -2.19 -2.46
C GLY A 46 12.46 -2.42 -2.64
N MET A 47 11.69 -2.46 -1.55
CA MET A 47 10.24 -2.69 -1.60
C MET A 47 9.52 -1.71 -2.52
N VAL A 48 10.00 -0.46 -2.62
CA VAL A 48 9.39 0.59 -3.43
C VAL A 48 9.52 0.22 -4.91
N ASP A 49 10.71 -0.16 -5.35
CA ASP A 49 10.96 -0.59 -6.73
C ASP A 49 10.15 -1.85 -7.07
N GLY A 50 10.05 -2.79 -6.12
CA GLY A 50 9.23 -3.99 -6.28
C GLY A 50 7.73 -3.69 -6.42
N MET A 51 7.23 -2.69 -5.69
CA MET A 51 5.84 -2.24 -5.80
C MET A 51 5.55 -1.58 -7.15
N GLU A 52 6.43 -0.71 -7.63
CA GLU A 52 6.30 -0.07 -8.95
C GLU A 52 6.29 -1.10 -10.08
N ALA A 53 7.19 -2.09 -10.03
CA ALA A 53 7.17 -3.20 -10.98
C ALA A 53 5.85 -4.00 -10.93
N GLY A 54 5.26 -4.14 -9.74
CA GLY A 54 3.94 -4.73 -9.55
C GLY A 54 2.81 -3.92 -10.19
N TYR A 55 2.82 -2.59 -10.06
CA TYR A 55 1.84 -1.72 -10.70
C TYR A 55 1.97 -1.72 -12.22
N ALA A 56 3.18 -1.67 -12.77
CA ALA A 56 3.40 -1.81 -14.21
C ALA A 56 2.84 -3.13 -14.77
N ARG A 57 2.96 -4.24 -14.02
CA ARG A 57 2.35 -5.51 -14.39
C ARG A 57 0.81 -5.45 -14.34
N LEU A 58 0.24 -4.77 -13.34
CA LEU A 58 -1.20 -4.60 -13.23
C LEU A 58 -1.75 -3.79 -14.41
N GLU A 59 -1.08 -2.70 -14.78
CA GLU A 59 -1.41 -1.89 -15.96
C GLU A 59 -1.44 -2.76 -17.23
N ALA A 60 -0.38 -3.55 -17.46
CA ALA A 60 -0.31 -4.46 -18.60
C ALA A 60 -1.46 -5.48 -18.66
N LEU A 61 -2.02 -5.90 -17.52
CA LEU A 61 -3.18 -6.80 -17.46
C LEU A 61 -4.51 -6.08 -17.71
N THR A 62 -4.61 -4.82 -17.30
CA THR A 62 -5.85 -4.03 -17.41
C THR A 62 -5.97 -3.30 -18.75
N GLY A 63 -4.89 -3.21 -19.53
CA GLY A 63 -4.88 -2.58 -20.84
C GLY A 63 -4.94 -1.05 -20.81
N TRP A 64 -4.55 -0.47 -19.68
CA TRP A 64 -4.27 0.96 -19.54
C TRP A 64 -2.85 1.27 -20.00
#